data_AF-A0A0W0FZS0-F1
#
_entry.id   AF-A0A0W0FZS0-F1
#
_cell.length_a   1.000
_cell.length_b   1.000
_cell.length_c   1.000
_cell.angle_alpha   90.00
_cell.angle_beta   90.00
_cell.angle_gamma   90.00
#
_symmetry.space_group_name_H-M   'P 1'
#
loop_
_entity.id
_entity.type
_entity.pdbx_description
1 polymer ?
#
loop_
_entity_poly.entity_id
_entity_poly.type
_entity_poly.pdbx_seq_one_letter_code
_entity_poly.pdbx_strand_id
1 'polypeptide(L)'
;MDTEGNPILWLRRPFAWINSRMYVQHPPDLQETAEDGTPVLDTLAEVQQVWHPLRRRYDLFLRENFKKRILSLASEPQPEPQPGSAVFNQFAKVDSPFLAWSFSLEDANGEEVAFISREWKGFGRELFTDTGEYYICFGPRSGLPSFGDGDSLQHRQTVLRNLSIDERALILALAVNIDCDYFSRHSGRHGGFFMLPGWDWE
;
A
#
# COMPACT_ATOMS: atom_id res chain seq x y z
N MET A 1 5.11 14.55 -0.28
CA MET A 1 5.12 16.01 -0.56
C MET A 1 6.18 16.26 -1.61
N ASP A 2 6.09 17.38 -2.33
CA ASP A 2 7.21 17.84 -3.17
C ASP A 2 8.35 18.42 -2.30
N THR A 3 9.38 18.97 -2.95
CA THR A 3 10.53 19.58 -2.26
C THR A 3 10.19 20.87 -1.50
N GLU A 4 9.03 21.47 -1.78
CA GLU A 4 8.54 22.70 -1.14
C GLU A 4 7.58 22.41 0.03
N GLY A 5 7.23 21.13 0.24
CA GLY A 5 6.32 20.70 1.28
C GLY A 5 4.85 20.64 0.85
N ASN A 6 4.54 20.86 -0.43
CA ASN A 6 3.17 20.75 -0.91
C ASN A 6 2.75 19.26 -0.98
N PRO A 7 1.54 18.91 -0.52
CA PRO A 7 1.05 17.54 -0.59
C PRO A 7 0.72 17.17 -2.03
N ILE A 8 1.43 16.16 -2.56
CA ILE A 8 1.23 15.63 -3.93
C ILE A 8 0.39 14.35 -3.97
N LEU A 9 0.27 13.66 -2.84
CA LEU A 9 -0.40 12.36 -2.72
C LEU A 9 -0.95 12.21 -1.30
N TRP A 10 -2.18 11.75 -1.20
CA TRP A 10 -2.87 11.42 0.04
C TRP A 10 -3.18 9.93 0.06
N LEU A 11 -2.79 9.26 1.14
CA LEU A 11 -3.13 7.88 1.42
C LEU A 11 -4.11 7.86 2.58
N ARG A 12 -5.34 7.42 2.33
CA ARG A 12 -6.41 7.43 3.33
C ARG A 12 -6.88 6.03 3.61
N ARG A 13 -6.79 5.61 4.87
CA ARG A 13 -7.17 4.27 5.31
C ARG A 13 -8.11 4.36 6.51
N PRO A 14 -9.44 4.28 6.30
CA PRO A 14 -10.38 4.17 7.40
C PRO A 14 -10.07 2.93 8.26
N PHE A 15 -10.46 3.00 9.53
CA PHE A 15 -10.32 1.86 10.41
C PHE A 15 -11.21 0.70 9.95
N ALA A 16 -10.62 -0.51 9.87
CA ALA A 16 -11.31 -1.73 9.53
C ALA A 16 -10.72 -2.90 10.31
N TRP A 17 -11.59 -3.78 10.82
CA TRP A 17 -11.19 -4.99 11.52
C TRP A 17 -10.69 -6.09 10.56
N ILE A 18 -11.39 -6.25 9.44
CA ILE A 18 -11.20 -7.24 8.39
C ILE A 18 -11.39 -6.53 7.05
N ASN A 19 -10.60 -6.87 6.03
CA ASN A 19 -10.66 -6.29 4.68
C ASN A 19 -10.46 -4.77 4.70
N SER A 20 -9.27 -4.34 5.13
CA SER A 20 -8.87 -2.94 5.06
C SER A 20 -8.94 -2.38 3.64
N ARG A 21 -9.24 -1.09 3.53
CA ARG A 21 -9.19 -0.35 2.26
C ARG A 21 -8.30 0.87 2.42
N MET A 22 -7.41 1.06 1.46
CA MET A 22 -6.59 2.27 1.36
C MET A 22 -6.92 2.98 0.05
N TYR A 23 -7.30 4.24 0.15
CA TYR A 23 -7.60 5.10 -0.98
C TYR A 23 -6.39 5.95 -1.33
N VAL A 24 -6.14 6.06 -2.63
CA VAL A 24 -5.06 6.87 -3.20
C VAL A 24 -5.70 8.10 -3.82
N GLN A 25 -5.37 9.26 -3.29
CA GLN A 25 -6.04 10.51 -3.64
C GLN A 25 -5.00 11.59 -3.95
N HIS A 26 -5.34 12.52 -4.85
CA HIS A 26 -4.55 13.72 -5.11
C HIS A 26 -5.41 14.97 -4.91
N PRO A 27 -4.81 16.12 -4.56
CA PRO A 27 -5.53 17.39 -4.63
C PRO A 27 -5.93 17.68 -6.09
N PRO A 28 -7.14 18.19 -6.36
CA PRO A 28 -7.55 18.58 -7.71
C PRO A 28 -6.67 19.72 -8.25
N ASP A 29 -6.66 19.90 -9.59
CA ASP A 29 -5.83 20.92 -10.27
C ASP A 29 -6.09 22.34 -9.77
N LEU A 30 -7.33 22.61 -9.34
CA LEU A 30 -7.69 23.75 -8.53
C LEU A 30 -7.68 23.25 -7.10
N GLN A 31 -6.85 23.84 -6.22
CA GLN A 31 -6.85 23.54 -4.78
C GLN A 31 -8.19 23.97 -4.17
N GLU A 32 -9.22 23.17 -4.40
CA GLU A 32 -10.54 23.33 -3.86
C GLU A 32 -10.49 22.92 -2.39
N THR A 33 -10.85 23.88 -1.56
CA THR A 33 -10.92 23.72 -0.12
C THR A 33 -12.35 24.01 0.27
N ALA A 34 -12.92 23.20 1.16
CA ALA A 34 -14.23 23.49 1.74
C ALA A 34 -14.21 24.78 2.56
N GLU A 35 -15.38 25.29 2.93
CA GLU A 35 -15.55 26.53 3.70
C GLU A 35 -14.79 26.50 5.04
N ASP A 36 -14.51 25.32 5.58
CA ASP A 36 -13.82 25.06 6.84
C ASP A 36 -12.28 24.94 6.70
N GLY A 37 -11.73 25.05 5.49
CA GLY A 37 -10.31 24.86 5.25
C GLY A 37 -9.90 23.40 4.95
N THR A 38 -10.84 22.46 4.88
CA THR A 38 -10.53 21.05 4.59
C THR A 38 -10.28 20.85 3.08
N PRO A 39 -9.17 20.20 2.67
CA PRO A 39 -8.91 19.96 1.25
C PRO A 39 -9.92 18.96 0.67
N VAL A 40 -10.44 19.28 -0.51
CA VAL A 40 -11.19 18.34 -1.35
C VAL A 40 -10.17 17.44 -2.05
N LEU A 41 -10.37 16.13 -1.98
CA LEU A 41 -9.46 15.14 -2.55
C LEU A 41 -10.16 14.36 -3.67
N ASP A 42 -9.46 14.13 -4.77
CA ASP A 42 -9.94 13.27 -5.87
C ASP A 42 -9.35 11.87 -5.77
N THR A 43 -10.21 10.85 -5.79
CA THR A 43 -9.79 9.45 -5.62
C THR A 43 -9.51 8.79 -6.95
N LEU A 44 -8.28 8.29 -7.07
CA LEU A 44 -7.73 7.73 -8.30
C LEU A 44 -7.73 6.21 -8.27
N ALA A 45 -7.49 5.66 -7.09
CA ALA A 45 -7.19 4.26 -6.94
C ALA A 45 -7.51 3.78 -5.52
N GLU A 46 -7.67 2.47 -5.38
CA GLU A 46 -7.86 1.84 -4.10
C GLU A 46 -7.14 0.49 -4.00
N VAL A 47 -6.62 0.22 -2.81
CA VAL A 47 -6.07 -1.07 -2.41
C VAL A 47 -7.06 -1.72 -1.46
N GLN A 48 -7.53 -2.91 -1.78
CA GLN A 48 -8.44 -3.68 -0.94
C GLN A 48 -7.73 -4.91 -0.41
N GLN A 49 -7.68 -5.06 0.91
CA GLN A 49 -7.24 -6.30 1.55
C GLN A 49 -8.34 -7.35 1.42
N VAL A 50 -7.97 -8.56 1.01
CA VAL A 50 -8.85 -9.72 0.97
C VAL A 50 -8.44 -10.68 2.08
N TRP A 51 -9.35 -10.90 3.03
CA TRP A 51 -9.08 -11.79 4.15
C TRP A 51 -8.87 -13.22 3.68
N HIS A 52 -7.85 -13.85 4.25
CA HIS A 52 -7.54 -15.25 4.05
C HIS A 52 -6.81 -15.77 5.30
N PRO A 53 -7.03 -17.03 5.74
CA PRO A 53 -6.45 -17.54 6.99
C PRO A 53 -4.91 -17.59 6.98
N LEU A 54 -4.29 -17.95 5.86
CA LEU A 54 -2.84 -18.18 5.75
C LEU A 54 -2.18 -17.44 4.58
N ARG A 55 -2.89 -16.49 3.97
CA ARG A 55 -2.39 -15.75 2.80
C ARG A 55 -2.61 -14.27 2.98
N ARG A 56 -1.76 -13.49 2.33
CA ARG A 56 -1.81 -12.04 2.24
C ARG A 56 -2.29 -11.71 0.85
N ARG A 57 -3.56 -11.32 0.78
CA ARG A 57 -4.22 -11.01 -0.49
C ARG A 57 -4.60 -9.55 -0.53
N TYR A 58 -4.28 -8.93 -1.65
CA TYR A 58 -4.64 -7.55 -1.94
C TYR A 58 -5.09 -7.46 -3.38
N ASP A 59 -6.20 -6.78 -3.60
CA ASP A 59 -6.67 -6.41 -4.94
C ASP A 59 -6.44 -4.91 -5.13
N LEU A 60 -5.88 -4.54 -6.28
CA LEU A 60 -5.48 -3.17 -6.60
C LEU A 60 -6.35 -2.68 -7.74
N PHE A 61 -6.99 -1.55 -7.53
CA PHE A 61 -7.97 -0.99 -8.47
C PHE A 61 -7.60 0.42 -8.89
N LEU A 62 -7.67 0.70 -10.19
CA LEU A 62 -7.48 2.02 -10.77
C LEU A 62 -8.79 2.53 -11.36
N ARG A 63 -9.04 3.82 -11.23
CA ARG A 63 -10.20 4.46 -11.83
C ARG A 63 -10.08 4.43 -13.36
N GLU A 64 -11.10 3.92 -14.05
CA GLU A 64 -11.09 3.79 -15.52
C GLU A 64 -11.26 5.13 -16.22
N ASN A 65 -12.15 5.98 -15.70
CA ASN A 65 -12.60 7.17 -16.40
C ASN A 65 -12.22 8.44 -15.65
N PHE A 66 -11.13 9.06 -16.09
CA PHE A 66 -10.63 10.35 -15.57
C PHE A 66 -11.66 11.50 -15.62
N LYS A 67 -12.73 11.38 -16.42
CA LYS A 67 -13.79 12.40 -16.47
C LYS A 67 -14.75 12.33 -15.28
N LYS A 68 -14.82 11.19 -14.58
CA LYS A 68 -15.67 11.01 -13.40
C LYS A 68 -14.81 11.12 -12.14
N ARG A 69 -14.65 12.35 -11.64
CA ARG A 69 -13.95 12.61 -10.37
C ARG A 69 -14.73 12.05 -9.20
N ILE A 70 -14.01 11.48 -8.22
CA ILE A 70 -14.57 10.97 -6.97
C ILE A 70 -14.04 11.87 -5.88
N LEU A 71 -14.75 12.98 -5.68
CA LEU A 71 -14.37 14.02 -4.74
C LEU A 71 -14.88 13.66 -3.34
N SER A 72 -14.01 13.78 -2.36
CA SER A 72 -14.34 13.62 -0.94
C SER A 72 -13.52 14.59 -0.12
N LEU A 73 -14.10 15.15 0.95
CA LEU A 73 -13.29 15.85 1.94
C LEU A 73 -12.38 14.87 2.68
N ALA A 74 -11.19 15.33 3.07
CA ALA A 74 -10.26 14.52 3.85
C ALA A 74 -10.88 13.99 5.18
N SER A 75 -11.84 14.74 5.73
CA SER A 75 -12.57 14.43 6.95
C SER A 75 -13.77 13.50 6.75
N GLU A 76 -14.30 13.36 5.53
CA GLU A 76 -15.54 12.63 5.26
C GLU A 76 -15.29 11.17 4.88
N PRO A 77 -16.19 10.23 5.22
CA PRO A 77 -16.11 8.86 4.72
C PRO A 77 -16.02 8.80 3.19
N GLN A 78 -15.28 7.81 2.67
CA GLN A 78 -15.20 7.63 1.22
C GLN A 78 -16.56 7.20 0.68
N PRO A 79 -17.11 7.87 -0.36
CA PRO A 79 -18.35 7.44 -0.97
C PRO A 79 -18.18 6.05 -1.61
N GLU A 80 -19.10 5.13 -1.31
CA GLU A 80 -19.13 3.84 -1.98
C GLU A 80 -19.59 4.02 -3.44
N PRO A 81 -18.89 3.43 -4.42
CA PRO A 81 -19.33 3.45 -5.81
C PRO A 81 -20.72 2.81 -5.93
N GLN A 82 -21.61 3.42 -6.71
CA GLN A 82 -22.94 2.85 -6.94
C GLN A 82 -22.79 1.47 -7.61
N PRO A 83 -23.53 0.43 -7.15
CA PRO A 83 -23.48 -0.89 -7.78
C PRO A 83 -23.78 -0.80 -9.28
N GLY A 84 -22.91 -1.35 -10.11
CA GLY A 84 -23.03 -1.32 -11.58
C GLY A 84 -22.38 -0.12 -12.26
N SER A 85 -21.81 0.82 -11.52
CA SER A 85 -20.86 1.80 -12.07
C SER A 85 -19.48 1.15 -12.11
N ALA A 86 -19.00 0.76 -13.30
CA ALA A 86 -17.61 0.34 -13.52
C ALA A 86 -16.69 1.57 -13.38
N VAL A 87 -16.52 2.04 -12.14
CA VAL A 87 -15.71 3.21 -11.81
C VAL A 87 -14.23 2.82 -11.76
N PHE A 88 -13.98 1.59 -11.31
CA PHE A 88 -12.66 1.04 -11.09
C PHE A 88 -12.45 -0.24 -11.90
N ASN A 89 -11.25 -0.38 -12.45
CA ASN A 89 -10.75 -1.61 -13.06
C ASN A 89 -9.68 -2.21 -12.15
N GLN A 90 -9.69 -3.54 -12.02
CA GLN A 90 -8.63 -4.23 -11.31
C GLN A 90 -7.35 -4.16 -12.15
N PHE A 91 -6.34 -3.49 -11.59
CA PHE A 91 -5.02 -3.33 -12.20
C PHE A 91 -4.14 -4.55 -11.94
N ALA A 92 -4.10 -4.99 -10.67
CA ALA A 92 -3.26 -6.09 -10.24
C ALA A 92 -3.84 -6.77 -8.98
N LYS A 93 -3.27 -7.91 -8.65
CA LYS A 93 -3.50 -8.60 -7.38
C LYS A 93 -2.18 -9.03 -6.76
N VAL A 94 -2.21 -9.27 -5.46
CA VAL A 94 -1.14 -9.91 -4.69
C VAL A 94 -1.72 -11.14 -4.02
N ASP A 95 -1.03 -12.28 -4.11
CA ASP A 95 -1.39 -13.48 -3.34
C ASP A 95 -0.16 -14.15 -2.72
N SER A 96 0.33 -13.60 -1.62
CA SER A 96 1.55 -14.07 -0.95
C SER A 96 1.25 -14.96 0.28
N PRO A 97 2.17 -15.87 0.67
CA PRO A 97 2.08 -16.58 1.95
C PRO A 97 2.03 -15.64 3.17
N PHE A 98 1.52 -16.12 4.31
CA PHE A 98 1.35 -15.33 5.54
C PHE A 98 2.63 -14.63 6.04
N LEU A 99 3.79 -15.30 5.95
CA LEU A 99 5.10 -14.81 6.39
C LEU A 99 5.95 -14.23 5.24
N ALA A 100 5.31 -13.83 4.14
CA ALA A 100 6.04 -13.27 3.01
C ALA A 100 6.70 -11.94 3.38
N TRP A 101 7.95 -11.78 2.94
CA TRP A 101 8.72 -10.54 3.00
C TRP A 101 8.80 -9.86 1.63
N SER A 102 8.30 -10.54 0.61
CA SER A 102 8.24 -10.06 -0.76
C SER A 102 6.85 -10.33 -1.34
N PHE A 103 6.40 -9.40 -2.17
CA PHE A 103 5.05 -9.34 -2.70
C PHE A 103 5.13 -9.03 -4.19
N SER A 104 4.79 -10.03 -5.00
CA SER A 104 4.65 -9.91 -6.45
C SER A 104 3.26 -9.40 -6.77
N LEU A 105 3.19 -8.38 -7.63
CA LEU A 105 1.94 -7.86 -8.15
C LEU A 105 1.72 -8.44 -9.54
N GLU A 106 0.63 -9.18 -9.70
CA GLU A 106 0.29 -9.87 -10.94
C GLU A 106 -0.91 -9.21 -11.62
N ASP A 107 -0.87 -9.08 -12.94
CA ASP A 107 -2.01 -8.62 -13.73
C ASP A 107 -3.05 -9.73 -13.97
N ALA A 108 -4.07 -9.43 -14.80
CA ALA A 108 -5.12 -10.39 -15.14
C ALA A 108 -4.62 -11.64 -15.89
N ASN A 109 -3.46 -11.55 -16.56
CA ASN A 109 -2.84 -12.68 -17.26
C ASN A 109 -1.92 -13.51 -16.34
N GLY A 110 -1.69 -13.04 -15.10
CA GLY A 110 -0.73 -13.65 -14.17
C GLY A 110 0.71 -13.19 -14.39
N GLU A 111 0.93 -12.14 -15.19
CA GLU A 111 2.26 -11.60 -15.43
C GLU A 111 2.63 -10.59 -14.32
N GLU A 112 3.87 -10.64 -13.83
CA GLU A 112 4.33 -9.74 -12.79
C GLU A 112 4.54 -8.31 -13.34
N VAL A 113 3.80 -7.34 -12.81
CA VAL A 113 3.89 -5.94 -13.23
C VAL A 113 4.76 -5.10 -12.31
N ALA A 114 4.91 -5.52 -11.05
CA ALA A 114 5.72 -4.85 -10.05
C ALA A 114 6.05 -5.80 -8.89
N PHE A 115 7.04 -5.42 -8.10
CA PHE A 115 7.53 -6.20 -6.99
C PHE A 115 7.83 -5.30 -5.79
N ILE A 116 7.39 -5.72 -4.61
CA ILE A 116 7.67 -5.04 -3.34
C ILE A 116 8.44 -6.00 -2.44
N SER A 117 9.56 -5.57 -1.87
CA SER A 117 10.33 -6.32 -0.88
C SER A 117 10.60 -5.48 0.35
N ARG A 118 10.46 -6.08 1.53
CA ARG A 118 10.97 -5.55 2.78
C ARG A 118 12.21 -6.37 3.14
N GLU A 119 13.40 -5.86 2.81
CA GLU A 119 14.65 -6.57 3.13
C GLU A 119 14.97 -6.46 4.63
N TRP A 120 15.50 -7.54 5.20
CA TRP A 120 16.17 -7.53 6.50
C TRP A 120 17.68 -7.45 6.24
N LYS A 121 18.32 -6.34 6.60
CA LYS A 121 19.77 -6.21 6.42
C LYS A 121 20.60 -6.81 7.55
N GLY A 122 19.98 -7.25 8.65
CA GLY A 122 20.76 -7.82 9.75
C GLY A 122 19.96 -8.69 10.71
N PHE A 123 20.25 -9.99 10.68
CA PHE A 123 19.89 -10.91 11.76
C PHE A 123 20.45 -10.36 13.08
N GLY A 124 19.59 -9.82 13.96
CA GLY A 124 19.91 -9.57 15.37
C GLY A 124 20.10 -8.12 15.85
N ARG A 125 19.96 -7.07 15.00
CA ARG A 125 19.92 -5.67 15.49
C ARG A 125 18.61 -4.93 15.22
N GLU A 126 17.83 -5.34 14.21
CA GLU A 126 16.58 -4.67 13.81
C GLU A 126 15.30 -5.22 14.46
N LEU A 127 15.39 -6.27 15.29
CA LEU A 127 14.24 -6.77 16.08
C LEU A 127 13.71 -5.75 17.12
N PHE A 128 14.42 -4.64 17.33
CA PHE A 128 14.12 -3.62 18.35
C PHE A 128 14.04 -2.19 17.80
N THR A 129 14.15 -2.01 16.48
CA THR A 129 13.98 -0.70 15.83
C THR A 129 12.91 -0.82 14.76
N ASP A 130 11.86 -0.02 14.89
CA ASP A 130 10.63 -0.02 14.07
C ASP A 130 10.85 0.46 12.61
N THR A 131 12.07 0.34 12.08
CA THR A 131 12.48 0.85 10.77
C THR A 131 12.86 -0.31 9.88
N GLY A 132 12.00 -0.64 8.91
CA GLY A 132 12.33 -1.56 7.81
C GLY A 132 12.42 -0.81 6.49
N GLU A 133 13.43 -1.11 5.68
CA GLU A 133 13.56 -0.53 4.34
C GLU A 133 12.68 -1.29 3.34
N TYR A 134 11.91 -0.55 2.56
CA TYR A 134 11.08 -1.10 1.47
C TYR A 134 11.72 -0.79 0.12
N TYR A 135 11.86 -1.83 -0.70
CA TYR A 135 12.24 -1.74 -2.09
C TYR A 135 11.01 -1.96 -2.97
N ILE A 136 10.71 -0.99 -3.83
CA ILE A 136 9.65 -1.10 -4.83
C ILE A 136 10.30 -1.12 -6.19
N CYS A 137 10.06 -2.19 -6.96
CA CYS A 137 10.42 -2.26 -8.35
C CYS A 137 9.19 -2.11 -9.23
N PHE A 138 9.27 -1.15 -10.16
CA PHE A 138 8.24 -0.90 -11.17
C PHE A 138 8.60 -1.67 -12.44
N GLY A 139 8.10 -2.89 -12.54
CA GLY A 139 8.36 -3.82 -13.63
C GLY A 139 8.57 -5.25 -13.14
N PRO A 140 8.59 -6.23 -14.05
CA PRO A 140 8.82 -7.64 -13.73
C PRO A 140 10.25 -7.88 -13.22
N ARG A 141 10.36 -8.68 -12.16
CA ARG A 141 11.63 -9.14 -11.57
C ARG A 141 12.44 -10.01 -12.51
N SER A 142 11.80 -10.69 -13.46
CA SER A 142 12.48 -11.48 -14.52
C SER A 142 13.46 -10.65 -15.35
N GLY A 143 13.33 -9.31 -15.35
CA GLY A 143 14.26 -8.38 -15.99
C GLY A 143 15.39 -7.85 -15.09
N LEU A 144 15.42 -8.24 -13.80
CA LEU A 144 16.42 -7.81 -12.82
C LEU A 144 17.39 -8.97 -12.52
N PRO A 145 18.70 -8.69 -12.37
CA PRO A 145 19.61 -9.66 -11.79
C PRO A 145 19.14 -10.00 -10.36
N SER A 146 19.18 -11.29 -10.00
CA SER A 146 18.71 -11.80 -8.70
C SER A 146 19.16 -10.93 -7.53
N PHE A 147 18.20 -10.31 -6.84
CA PHE A 147 18.39 -9.78 -5.49
C PHE A 147 18.76 -10.94 -4.56
N GLY A 148 20.06 -11.20 -4.39
CA GLY A 148 20.54 -12.37 -3.66
C GLY A 148 22.04 -12.65 -3.74
N ASP A 149 22.79 -12.01 -4.64
CA ASP A 149 24.26 -12.12 -4.63
C ASP A 149 24.88 -10.74 -4.49
N GLY A 150 25.71 -10.58 -3.46
CA GLY A 150 26.25 -9.31 -2.99
C GLY A 150 27.32 -8.73 -3.91
N ASP A 151 26.96 -8.37 -5.13
CA ASP A 151 27.84 -7.59 -5.99
C ASP A 151 27.12 -6.39 -6.64
N SER A 152 27.85 -5.29 -6.57
CA SER A 152 27.40 -3.94 -6.86
C SER A 152 27.32 -3.73 -8.36
N LEU A 153 26.13 -3.73 -8.99
CA LEU A 153 26.04 -3.34 -10.40
C LEU A 153 24.83 -2.45 -10.73
N GLN A 154 25.17 -1.40 -11.47
CA GLN A 154 24.32 -0.42 -12.16
C GLN A 154 22.96 -1.00 -12.58
N HIS A 155 21.91 -0.54 -11.90
CA HIS A 155 20.50 -0.84 -12.17
C HIS A 155 20.09 -0.34 -13.57
N ARG A 156 20.34 -1.14 -14.60
CA ARG A 156 19.73 -0.93 -15.90
C ARG A 156 18.33 -1.54 -15.86
N GLN A 157 17.37 -0.74 -15.40
CA GLN A 157 15.95 -1.05 -15.46
C GLN A 157 15.56 -1.30 -16.92
N THR A 158 15.38 -2.55 -17.30
CA THR A 158 14.77 -2.87 -18.60
C THR A 158 13.27 -2.74 -18.42
N VAL A 159 12.75 -1.54 -18.65
CA VAL A 159 11.32 -1.23 -18.52
C VAL A 159 10.57 -1.93 -19.66
N LEU A 160 10.05 -3.14 -19.41
CA LEU A 160 9.24 -3.88 -20.40
C LEU A 160 7.85 -3.24 -20.59
N ARG A 161 7.32 -2.60 -19.54
CA ARG A 161 6.10 -1.76 -19.59
C ARG A 161 6.31 -0.57 -18.67
N ASN A 162 6.18 0.64 -19.20
CA ASN A 162 6.32 1.84 -18.39
C ASN A 162 5.03 2.07 -17.59
N LEU A 163 5.09 1.87 -16.28
CA LEU A 163 3.95 2.16 -15.40
C LEU A 163 3.71 3.67 -15.34
N SER A 164 2.45 4.07 -15.48
CA SER A 164 1.95 5.43 -15.27
C SER A 164 2.17 5.91 -13.84
N ILE A 165 2.06 7.21 -13.62
CA ILE A 165 2.23 7.79 -12.28
C ILE A 165 1.17 7.28 -11.30
N ASP A 166 -0.07 7.10 -11.75
CA ASP A 166 -1.17 6.59 -10.94
C ASP A 166 -0.96 5.12 -10.57
N GLU A 167 -0.49 4.29 -11.50
CA GLU A 167 -0.11 2.91 -11.23
C GLU A 167 1.01 2.86 -10.17
N ARG A 168 2.03 3.71 -10.29
CA ARG A 168 3.14 3.77 -9.33
C ARG A 168 2.68 4.26 -7.94
N ALA A 169 1.80 5.26 -7.90
CA ALA A 169 1.22 5.76 -6.67
C ALA A 169 0.36 4.68 -5.97
N LEU A 170 -0.38 3.89 -6.74
CA LEU A 170 -1.15 2.76 -6.23
C LEU A 170 -0.26 1.66 -5.65
N ILE A 171 0.86 1.34 -6.31
CA ILE A 171 1.84 0.36 -5.80
C ILE A 171 2.51 0.88 -4.52
N LEU A 172 2.83 2.17 -4.45
CA LEU A 172 3.34 2.79 -3.23
C LEU A 172 2.32 2.71 -2.08
N ALA A 173 1.04 2.98 -2.37
CA ALA A 173 -0.04 2.83 -1.40
C ALA A 173 -0.14 1.39 -0.88
N LEU A 174 0.01 0.39 -1.75
CA LEU A 174 0.06 -1.01 -1.32
C LEU A 174 1.21 -1.25 -0.34
N ALA A 175 2.42 -0.74 -0.62
CA ALA A 175 3.56 -0.92 0.29
C ALA A 175 3.27 -0.37 1.70
N VAL A 176 2.68 0.83 1.77
CA VAL A 176 2.25 1.45 3.04
C VAL A 176 1.13 0.63 3.70
N ASN A 177 0.18 0.11 2.92
CA ASN A 177 -0.93 -0.69 3.46
C ASN A 177 -0.45 -2.02 4.04
N ILE A 178 0.50 -2.69 3.36
CA ILE A 178 1.16 -3.89 3.87
C ILE A 178 1.83 -3.59 5.22
N ASP A 179 2.52 -2.46 5.33
CA ASP A 179 3.19 -2.06 6.57
C ASP A 179 2.19 -1.86 7.72
N CYS A 180 1.11 -1.12 7.45
CA CYS A 180 0.02 -0.89 8.40
C CYS A 180 -0.67 -2.20 8.84
N ASP A 181 -0.95 -3.11 7.90
CA ASP A 181 -1.65 -4.36 8.16
C ASP A 181 -0.79 -5.39 8.89
N TYR A 182 0.53 -5.42 8.62
CA TYR A 182 1.42 -6.48 9.04
C TYR A 182 2.36 -6.10 10.19
N PHE A 183 2.89 -4.87 10.23
CA PHE A 183 3.92 -4.48 11.21
C PHE A 183 3.40 -3.50 12.28
N SER A 184 2.50 -2.57 11.94
CA SER A 184 1.95 -1.62 12.95
C SER A 184 1.03 -2.29 13.99
N ARG A 185 0.51 -3.49 13.71
CA ARG A 185 -0.23 -4.29 14.71
C ARG A 185 0.65 -4.88 15.82
N HIS A 186 1.98 -4.83 15.66
CA HIS A 186 2.93 -5.37 16.64
C HIS A 186 3.51 -4.34 17.63
N SER A 187 3.27 -3.03 17.43
CA SER A 187 3.76 -1.98 18.36
C SER A 187 2.81 -1.65 19.52
N GLY A 188 1.59 -2.20 19.54
CA GLY A 188 0.57 -1.95 20.57
C GLY A 188 0.50 -2.94 21.73
N ARG A 189 1.59 -3.64 22.09
CA ARG A 189 1.53 -4.67 23.15
C ARG A 189 2.77 -4.80 24.04
N HIS A 190 3.08 -3.73 24.75
CA HIS A 190 3.24 -3.87 26.20
C HIS A 190 1.83 -3.86 26.80
N GLY A 191 1.18 -5.02 26.92
CA GLY A 191 -0.15 -5.12 27.55
C GLY A 191 -1.08 -6.19 26.97
N GLY A 192 -1.19 -7.33 27.65
CA GLY A 192 -2.48 -8.03 27.72
C GLY A 192 -2.66 -9.34 26.93
N PHE A 193 -1.70 -10.25 26.83
CA PHE A 193 -2.03 -11.68 26.62
C PHE A 193 -1.01 -12.62 27.29
N PHE A 194 -0.53 -12.23 28.48
CA PHE A 194 -0.09 -13.19 29.47
C PHE A 194 -0.91 -12.95 30.73
N MET A 195 -2.08 -13.59 30.80
CA MET A 195 -2.70 -13.91 32.08
C MET A 195 -1.82 -14.99 32.72
N LEU A 196 -0.74 -14.56 33.39
CA LEU A 196 -0.11 -15.40 34.40
C LEU A 196 -0.93 -15.20 35.69
N PRO A 197 -1.45 -16.28 36.30
CA PRO A 197 -2.22 -16.17 37.53
C PRO A 197 -1.26 -15.97 38.70
N GLY A 198 -1.58 -14.99 39.55
CA GLY A 198 -1.08 -14.89 40.91
C GLY A 198 0.24 -14.16 41.08
N TRP A 199 0.18 -12.95 41.64
CA TRP A 199 0.74 -12.69 42.96
C TRP A 199 0.32 -11.28 43.43
N ASP A 200 -0.56 -11.27 44.44
CA ASP A 200 -0.86 -10.11 45.27
C ASP A 200 0.24 -9.93 46.33
N TRP A 201 0.64 -8.69 46.61
CA TRP A 201 0.58 -7.98 47.91
C TRP A 201 1.27 -6.61 47.75
N GLU A 202 0.61 -5.52 48.17
CA GLU A 202 0.89 -4.66 49.36
C GLU A 202 2.14 -3.76 49.27
#